data_AF-B5Y4D2-F1
#
_entry.id   AF-B5Y4D2-F1
#
_cell.length_a   1.000
_cell.length_b   1.000
_cell.length_c   1.000
_cell.angle_alpha   90.00
_cell.angle_beta   90.00
_cell.angle_gamma   90.00
#
_symmetry.space_group_name_H-M   'P 1'
#
loop_
_entity.id
_entity.type
_entity.pdbx_description
1 polymer ?
#
loop_
_entity_poly.entity_id
_entity_poly.type
_entity_poly.pdbx_seq_one_letter_code
_entity_poly.pdbx_strand_id
1 'polypeptide(L)'
;MKHGCLFLVASSLFASNSNIIAYASSVRGALASSESEMTGSSNSRRPFAANDVLTCRVTVVGTMLDINDDRSQANQDEQISCIPIVDEKELDNVFPLDLPAKVLAVHMSSIERASLYVAVKGAYVTEDQLVVSDKAAYEVFNELPGHLRRLEEQRRDLFTTGTKTLGVVRISTTDAQPMFSAAQLEDGIFGNGLKNDGVTVVSQYEECSFGKLKWGKTREGVVDIKVNQSIKSFKSASDLVTAVQKQIKAERGISTVASLGDKVLMCLPPGTGSWAASAGVGHWRAQFNNEWCLSLTGLVHELGHTMSLGHSAEDGIEYGDVSGMMGYGRRNANGPRKCFNGYNNFRLGWYSDRTMKVDPSTSPRVYKLATFVDYDKTNSKEPVLINVGDEYFLQYNRAKAFNSGTEEKQNLLTVTTDTANTSGSTNLGGFRSGETFNKVSNYQSSRKRLVVKVCDQISGNGSSPDALMVSIGLDGSACGQVQQPDDKPSFSIDKAIILTAAKTTKI
;
A
#
# COMPACT_ATOMS: atom_id res chain seq x y z
N MET A 1 -21.82 -45.71 35.83
CA MET A 1 -21.28 -47.09 35.88
C MET A 1 -19.78 -46.98 35.63
N LYS A 2 -18.95 -47.15 36.68
CA LYS A 2 -17.88 -48.18 36.82
C LYS A 2 -16.91 -48.21 35.61
N HIS A 3 -15.60 -47.96 35.67
CA HIS A 3 -14.50 -48.11 36.66
C HIS A 3 -13.40 -47.03 36.35
N GLY A 4 -12.44 -46.62 37.18
CA GLY A 4 -11.87 -47.12 38.44
C GLY A 4 -10.41 -47.58 38.27
N CYS A 5 -9.43 -46.76 38.73
CA CYS A 5 -8.02 -47.03 39.17
C CYS A 5 -7.23 -45.71 38.99
N LEU A 6 -6.66 -44.96 39.96
CA LEU A 6 -6.11 -45.11 41.32
C LEU A 6 -4.82 -45.96 41.44
N PHE A 7 -3.69 -45.29 41.71
CA PHE A 7 -2.61 -45.57 42.71
C PHE A 7 -1.63 -44.38 42.67
N LEU A 8 -1.55 -43.50 43.69
CA LEU A 8 -0.70 -43.50 44.92
C LEU A 8 0.83 -43.58 44.65
N VAL A 9 1.77 -42.96 45.37
CA VAL A 9 1.93 -41.87 46.39
C VAL A 9 3.44 -41.84 46.74
N ALA A 10 3.93 -40.71 47.25
CA ALA A 10 5.04 -40.51 48.24
C ALA A 10 6.07 -39.46 47.75
N SER A 11 6.28 -38.28 48.34
CA SER A 11 6.53 -37.85 49.74
C SER A 11 7.96 -38.09 50.23
N SER A 12 8.77 -37.02 50.33
CA SER A 12 9.70 -36.64 51.44
C SER A 12 10.58 -35.46 50.96
N LEU A 13 10.68 -34.27 51.60
CA LEU A 13 11.04 -33.78 52.95
C LEU A 13 12.56 -33.69 53.25
N PHE A 14 12.92 -32.54 53.87
CA PHE A 14 14.18 -32.08 54.52
C PHE A 14 15.21 -31.36 53.62
N ALA A 15 15.37 -30.03 53.79
CA ALA A 15 16.21 -29.29 54.77
C ALA A 15 17.69 -29.21 54.30
N SER A 16 18.53 -28.19 54.51
CA SER A 16 18.54 -26.88 55.16
C SER A 16 19.94 -26.26 54.87
N ASN A 17 20.13 -24.99 55.22
CA ASN A 17 21.42 -24.28 55.49
C ASN A 17 22.07 -23.45 54.37
N SER A 18 21.77 -22.14 54.42
CA SER A 18 22.63 -21.05 54.92
C SER A 18 24.15 -21.12 54.73
N ASN A 19 24.72 -20.10 54.05
CA ASN A 19 25.79 -19.18 54.51
C ASN A 19 26.19 -18.28 53.32
N ILE A 20 25.94 -16.96 53.34
CA ILE A 20 26.80 -15.90 53.93
C ILE A 20 28.23 -15.93 53.38
N ILE A 21 28.56 -15.02 52.46
CA ILE A 21 29.76 -14.15 52.54
C ILE A 21 29.40 -12.78 51.92
N ALA A 22 29.56 -11.75 52.75
CA ALA A 22 29.53 -10.34 52.38
C ALA A 22 30.89 -9.90 51.83
N TYR A 23 30.90 -8.94 50.90
CA TYR A 23 32.03 -8.01 50.75
C TYR A 23 31.49 -6.60 50.58
N ALA A 24 31.81 -5.77 51.57
CA ALA A 24 31.61 -4.33 51.59
C ALA A 24 32.97 -3.68 51.89
N SER A 25 33.35 -2.68 51.10
CA SER A 25 34.18 -1.52 51.50
C SER A 25 34.40 -0.67 50.25
N SER A 26 33.69 0.45 50.09
CA SER A 26 34.05 1.79 50.58
C SER A 26 35.09 2.50 49.70
N VAL A 27 34.63 3.52 48.96
CA VAL A 27 35.41 4.76 48.76
C VAL A 27 34.42 5.92 48.87
N ARG A 28 34.57 6.70 49.95
CA ARG A 28 34.04 8.07 50.07
C ARG A 28 35.10 9.00 49.46
N GLY A 29 34.65 9.96 48.67
CA GLY A 29 35.42 11.10 48.22
C GLY A 29 34.48 12.12 47.57
N ALA A 30 34.07 13.10 48.35
CA ALA A 30 33.22 14.21 47.95
C ALA A 30 33.97 15.21 47.05
N LEU A 31 33.24 15.86 46.13
CA LEU A 31 33.41 17.22 45.60
C LEU A 31 32.19 17.44 44.66
N ALA A 32 31.10 18.02 45.15
CA ALA A 32 30.79 19.46 45.13
C ALA A 32 30.47 20.03 43.72
N SER A 33 29.17 20.34 43.56
CA SER A 33 28.57 21.44 42.79
C SER A 33 28.79 21.53 41.27
N SER A 34 27.78 21.11 40.52
CA SER A 34 27.02 22.01 39.63
C SER A 34 25.67 21.36 39.29
N GLU A 35 24.64 21.67 40.07
CA GLU A 35 23.25 21.46 39.67
C GLU A 35 22.96 22.43 38.51
N SER A 36 23.03 21.95 37.28
CA SER A 36 22.31 22.60 36.18
C SER A 36 20.88 22.10 36.24
N GLU A 37 19.98 22.95 36.71
CA GLU A 37 18.54 22.80 36.54
C GLU A 37 18.22 22.60 35.05
N MET A 38 18.11 21.35 34.60
CA MET A 38 17.28 21.02 33.45
C MET A 38 15.84 21.14 33.91
N THR A 39 15.32 22.35 33.82
CA THR A 39 13.88 22.61 33.90
C THR A 39 13.21 21.78 32.82
N GLY A 40 12.51 20.74 33.26
CA GLY A 40 11.54 20.04 32.43
C GLY A 40 10.59 21.08 31.87
N SER A 41 10.53 21.17 30.55
CA SER A 41 9.54 21.95 29.82
C SER A 41 8.17 21.33 30.10
N SER A 42 7.59 21.69 31.25
CA SER A 42 6.16 21.60 31.47
C SER A 42 5.51 22.41 30.36
N ASN A 43 4.67 21.76 29.56
CA ASN A 43 3.77 22.38 28.58
C ASN A 43 2.90 23.43 29.30
N SER A 44 3.44 24.62 29.47
CA SER A 44 2.74 25.83 29.87
C SER A 44 1.79 26.13 28.70
N ARG A 45 0.52 25.74 28.85
CA ARG A 45 -0.60 26.12 27.98
C ARG A 45 -0.63 27.65 27.88
N ARG A 46 -0.02 28.22 26.84
CA ARG A 46 -0.33 29.61 26.45
C ARG A 46 -1.82 29.66 26.07
N PRO A 47 -2.58 30.67 26.50
CA PRO A 47 -3.87 30.96 25.89
C PRO A 47 -3.60 31.40 24.45
N PHE A 48 -4.05 30.63 23.47
CA PHE A 48 -3.69 30.82 22.06
C PHE A 48 -4.61 31.81 21.35
N ALA A 49 -4.01 32.58 20.43
CA ALA A 49 -4.64 33.73 19.79
C ALA A 49 -5.41 33.31 18.52
N ALA A 50 -6.42 34.10 18.14
CA ALA A 50 -7.22 33.88 16.92
C ALA A 50 -6.42 33.89 15.59
N ASN A 51 -5.10 34.12 15.64
CA ASN A 51 -4.20 34.25 14.50
C ASN A 51 -3.27 33.04 14.30
N ASP A 52 -3.41 31.97 15.09
CA ASP A 52 -2.56 30.79 14.92
C ASP A 52 -2.83 30.14 13.55
N VAL A 53 -1.77 29.73 12.87
CA VAL A 53 -1.84 29.10 11.54
C VAL A 53 -1.21 27.73 11.61
N LEU A 54 -2.01 26.70 11.35
CA LEU A 54 -1.53 25.34 11.21
C LEU A 54 -1.33 25.01 9.73
N THR A 55 -0.18 24.45 9.39
CA THR A 55 0.04 23.90 8.06
C THR A 55 -0.34 22.43 8.05
N CYS A 56 -1.17 22.03 7.09
CA CYS A 56 -1.56 20.65 6.86
C CYS A 56 -1.04 20.19 5.50
N ARG A 57 -0.41 19.01 5.44
CA ARG A 57 -0.46 18.22 4.21
C ARG A 57 -1.77 17.46 4.21
N VAL A 58 -2.55 17.62 3.16
CA VAL A 58 -3.87 16.99 3.06
C VAL A 58 -3.72 15.65 2.35
N THR A 59 -4.37 14.63 2.88
CA THR A 59 -4.43 13.28 2.32
C THR A 59 -5.85 12.74 2.39
N VAL A 60 -6.12 11.69 1.62
CA VAL A 60 -7.24 10.78 1.87
C VAL A 60 -6.76 9.63 2.75
N VAL A 61 -7.58 9.26 3.74
CA VAL A 61 -7.42 8.03 4.52
C VAL A 61 -8.51 7.07 4.07
N GLY A 62 -8.12 5.97 3.44
CA GLY A 62 -9.01 4.87 3.11
C GLY A 62 -9.23 4.00 4.34
N THR A 63 -10.48 3.61 4.60
CA THR A 63 -10.81 2.61 5.62
C THR A 63 -11.54 1.46 4.97
N MET A 64 -10.84 0.32 4.86
CA MET A 64 -11.47 -0.92 4.44
C MET A 64 -12.42 -1.37 5.55
N LEU A 65 -13.69 -1.54 5.21
CA LEU A 65 -14.70 -2.08 6.14
C LEU A 65 -14.74 -3.60 6.08
N ASP A 66 -14.96 -4.23 7.22
CA ASP A 66 -15.09 -5.68 7.29
C ASP A 66 -16.51 -6.09 6.89
N ILE A 67 -16.73 -6.33 5.60
CA ILE A 67 -18.04 -6.73 5.08
C ILE A 67 -18.12 -8.24 5.08
N ASN A 68 -19.08 -8.76 5.84
CA ASN A 68 -19.45 -10.17 5.79
C ASN A 68 -20.13 -10.46 4.44
N ASP A 69 -19.33 -10.81 3.44
CA ASP A 69 -19.64 -11.53 2.18
C ASP A 69 -20.74 -10.98 1.25
N ASP A 70 -21.47 -9.93 1.60
CA ASP A 70 -22.47 -9.33 0.73
C ASP A 70 -21.83 -8.21 -0.11
N ARG A 71 -21.62 -8.49 -1.40
CA ARG A 71 -21.00 -7.58 -2.38
C ARG A 71 -21.84 -6.33 -2.70
N SER A 72 -22.83 -6.02 -1.87
CA SER A 72 -23.73 -4.90 -2.04
C SER A 72 -23.31 -3.73 -1.13
N GLN A 73 -22.66 -2.74 -1.75
CA GLN A 73 -22.42 -1.40 -1.21
C GLN A 73 -21.61 -1.37 0.10
N ALA A 74 -20.30 -1.59 -0.05
CA ALA A 74 -19.33 -1.03 0.86
C ALA A 74 -19.39 0.51 0.78
N ASN A 75 -20.28 1.16 1.53
CA ASN A 75 -20.11 2.59 1.82
C ASN A 75 -18.85 2.69 2.69
N GLN A 76 -17.70 2.88 2.05
CA GLN A 76 -16.44 3.07 2.74
C GLN A 76 -16.20 4.56 2.94
N ASP A 77 -15.74 4.92 4.13
CA ASP A 77 -15.47 6.30 4.49
C ASP A 77 -14.05 6.66 4.03
N GLU A 78 -13.94 7.23 2.83
CA GLU A 78 -12.77 8.03 2.49
C GLU A 78 -12.81 9.32 3.31
N GLN A 79 -11.83 9.49 4.20
CA GLN A 79 -11.76 10.66 5.05
C GLN A 79 -10.63 11.59 4.61
N ILE A 80 -10.99 12.80 4.18
CA ILE A 80 -10.03 13.87 3.98
C ILE A 80 -9.44 14.24 5.33
N SER A 81 -8.12 14.20 5.40
CA SER A 81 -7.40 14.32 6.65
C SER A 81 -6.20 15.24 6.53
N CYS A 82 -5.90 15.93 7.63
CA CYS A 82 -4.70 16.71 7.85
C CYS A 82 -3.60 15.82 8.45
N ILE A 83 -2.42 15.89 7.86
CA ILE A 83 -1.16 15.52 8.50
C ILE A 83 -0.50 16.83 8.92
N PRO A 84 -0.55 17.18 10.21
CA PRO A 84 -0.08 18.47 10.69
C PRO A 84 1.43 18.61 10.49
N ILE A 85 1.86 19.81 10.13
CA ILE A 85 3.27 20.18 10.02
C ILE A 85 3.58 21.21 11.09
N VAL A 86 4.44 20.81 12.03
CA VAL A 86 4.91 21.65 13.15
C VAL A 86 6.43 21.59 13.15
N ASP A 87 7.08 22.75 13.30
CA ASP A 87 8.54 22.87 13.27
C ASP A 87 9.18 22.22 12.03
N GLU A 88 8.58 22.47 10.85
CA GLU A 88 8.98 21.93 9.54
C GLU A 88 8.95 20.39 9.45
N LYS A 89 8.21 19.70 10.32
CA LYS A 89 8.08 18.23 10.32
C LYS A 89 6.63 17.79 10.35
N GLU A 90 6.33 16.72 9.63
CA GLU A 90 5.05 16.02 9.76
C GLU A 90 4.95 15.35 11.13
N LEU A 91 3.79 15.48 11.78
CA LEU A 91 3.47 14.75 13.00
C LEU A 91 3.06 13.30 12.70
N ASP A 92 3.12 12.44 13.72
CA ASP A 92 2.77 11.02 13.62
C ASP A 92 1.29 10.76 13.34
N ASN A 93 0.42 11.69 13.77
CA ASN A 93 -1.02 11.55 13.72
C ASN A 93 -1.61 12.16 12.45
N VAL A 94 -2.71 11.54 12.02
CA VAL A 94 -3.56 12.01 10.93
C VAL A 94 -4.93 12.30 11.51
N PHE A 95 -5.48 13.47 11.20
CA PHE A 95 -6.73 13.95 11.78
C PHE A 95 -7.75 14.29 10.70
N PRO A 96 -9.04 14.01 10.90
CA PRO A 96 -10.09 14.46 9.99
C PRO A 96 -9.99 15.98 9.73
N LEU A 97 -10.18 16.40 8.49
CA LEU A 97 -10.17 17.82 8.11
C LEU A 97 -11.30 18.13 7.13
N ASP A 98 -12.25 18.94 7.58
CA ASP A 98 -13.33 19.45 6.74
C ASP A 98 -12.85 20.65 5.91
N LEU A 99 -12.60 20.42 4.63
CA LEU A 99 -12.21 21.49 3.71
C LEU A 99 -13.44 22.16 3.08
N PRO A 100 -13.37 23.48 2.79
CA PRO A 100 -14.44 24.16 2.06
C PRO A 100 -14.71 23.51 0.69
N ALA A 101 -15.98 23.41 0.30
CA ALA A 101 -16.40 22.78 -0.97
C ALA A 101 -15.67 23.34 -2.21
N LYS A 102 -15.32 24.63 -2.21
CA LYS A 102 -14.55 25.27 -3.29
C LYS A 102 -13.12 24.72 -3.40
N VAL A 103 -12.49 24.40 -2.28
CA VAL A 103 -11.15 23.78 -2.26
C VAL A 103 -11.25 22.36 -2.80
N LEU A 104 -12.25 21.59 -2.34
CA LEU A 104 -12.50 20.23 -2.81
C LEU A 104 -12.72 20.17 -4.33
N ALA A 105 -13.58 21.04 -4.85
CA ALA A 105 -13.93 21.08 -6.28
C ALA A 105 -12.72 21.35 -7.20
N VAL A 106 -11.69 22.04 -6.71
CA VAL A 106 -10.52 22.43 -7.52
C VAL A 106 -9.33 21.50 -7.27
N HIS A 107 -9.19 20.97 -6.05
CA HIS A 107 -7.96 20.33 -5.62
C HIS A 107 -8.09 18.84 -5.29
N MET A 108 -9.23 18.19 -5.55
CA MET A 108 -9.43 16.78 -5.21
C MET A 108 -8.31 15.86 -5.72
N SER A 109 -7.89 16.00 -6.98
CA SER A 109 -6.79 15.20 -7.53
C SER A 109 -5.48 15.38 -6.76
N SER A 110 -5.20 16.57 -6.20
CA SER A 110 -4.02 16.81 -5.37
C SER A 110 -4.18 16.28 -3.94
N ILE A 111 -5.40 16.25 -3.40
CA ILE A 111 -5.73 15.62 -2.11
C ILE A 111 -5.51 14.11 -2.21
N GLU A 112 -6.07 13.47 -3.25
CA GLU A 112 -5.94 12.03 -3.48
C GLU A 112 -4.50 11.59 -3.80
N ARG A 113 -3.64 12.49 -4.27
CA ARG A 113 -2.20 12.24 -4.43
C ARG A 113 -1.38 12.60 -3.19
N ALA A 114 -2.04 13.09 -2.14
CA ALA A 114 -1.43 13.60 -0.92
C ALA A 114 -0.35 14.67 -1.18
N SER A 115 -0.58 15.52 -2.19
CA SER A 115 0.33 16.57 -2.66
C SER A 115 -0.24 17.98 -2.45
N LEU A 116 -1.41 18.09 -1.81
CA LEU A 116 -2.00 19.38 -1.44
C LEU A 116 -1.49 19.82 -0.06
N TYR A 117 -1.03 21.06 0.03
CA TYR A 117 -0.68 21.70 1.29
C TYR A 117 -1.61 22.89 1.51
N VAL A 118 -2.11 23.02 2.75
CA VAL A 118 -3.07 24.06 3.14
C VAL A 118 -2.63 24.69 4.46
N ALA A 119 -2.61 26.01 4.51
CA ALA A 119 -2.54 26.77 5.76
C ALA A 119 -3.96 27.00 6.29
N VAL A 120 -4.21 26.60 7.53
CA VAL A 120 -5.50 26.71 8.21
C VAL A 120 -5.36 27.75 9.34
N LYS A 121 -5.84 28.95 9.10
CA LYS A 121 -5.84 30.07 10.07
C LYS A 121 -6.96 29.84 11.08
N GLY A 122 -6.65 29.96 12.37
CA GLY A 122 -7.58 29.62 13.46
C GLY A 122 -7.67 28.11 13.74
N ALA A 123 -6.64 27.35 13.36
CA ALA A 123 -6.51 25.94 13.72
C ALA A 123 -5.23 25.68 14.50
N TYR A 124 -5.27 24.66 15.37
CA TYR A 124 -4.12 24.17 16.11
C TYR A 124 -4.24 22.68 16.35
N VAL A 125 -3.11 22.03 16.63
CA VAL A 125 -3.04 20.61 16.92
C VAL A 125 -2.56 20.41 18.37
N THR A 126 -3.20 19.50 19.09
CA THR A 126 -2.69 18.95 20.35
C THR A 126 -2.14 17.55 20.10
N GLU A 127 -1.61 16.89 21.13
CA GLU A 127 -1.16 15.50 20.99
C GLU A 127 -2.28 14.56 20.48
N ASP A 128 -3.54 14.85 20.83
CA ASP A 128 -4.67 13.94 20.63
C ASP A 128 -5.71 14.41 19.61
N GLN A 129 -5.69 15.69 19.21
CA GLN A 129 -6.74 16.24 18.33
C GLN A 129 -6.26 17.41 17.49
N LEU A 130 -6.87 17.55 16.32
CA LEU A 130 -6.89 18.77 15.53
C LEU A 130 -8.12 19.59 15.93
N VAL A 131 -7.92 20.86 16.29
CA VAL A 131 -9.01 21.80 16.59
C VAL A 131 -9.02 22.88 15.53
N VAL A 132 -10.17 23.05 14.87
CA VAL A 132 -10.39 24.05 13.83
C VAL A 132 -11.54 24.96 14.26
N SER A 133 -11.32 26.28 14.25
CA SER A 133 -12.35 27.27 14.55
C SER A 133 -13.43 27.29 13.47
N ASP A 134 -14.69 27.54 13.84
CA ASP A 134 -15.80 27.78 12.89
C ASP A 134 -15.54 28.97 11.96
N LYS A 135 -14.61 29.87 12.35
CA LYS A 135 -14.17 31.03 11.56
C LYS A 135 -12.84 30.78 10.84
N ALA A 136 -12.40 29.53 10.74
CA ALA A 136 -11.12 29.21 10.13
C ALA A 136 -11.09 29.64 8.66
N ALA A 137 -9.94 30.14 8.24
CA ALA A 137 -9.69 30.48 6.84
C ALA A 137 -8.63 29.53 6.26
N TYR A 138 -8.87 29.08 5.03
CA TYR A 138 -8.04 28.11 4.34
C TYR A 138 -7.29 28.78 3.19
N GLU A 139 -5.99 28.57 3.15
CA GLU A 139 -5.11 29.10 2.11
C GLU A 139 -4.32 27.94 1.50
N VAL A 140 -4.57 27.67 0.21
CA VAL A 140 -3.85 26.62 -0.54
C VAL A 140 -2.51 27.20 -1.00
N PHE A 141 -1.43 26.46 -0.77
CA PHE A 141 -0.10 26.85 -1.28
C PHE A 141 -0.02 26.58 -2.78
N ASN A 142 -0.05 27.64 -3.59
CA ASN A 142 0.20 27.53 -5.03
C ASN A 142 1.69 27.26 -5.35
N GLU A 143 2.58 27.85 -4.55
CA GLU A 143 4.01 27.56 -4.54
C GLU A 143 4.41 27.14 -3.13
N LEU A 144 5.12 26.01 -3.01
CA LEU A 144 5.53 25.50 -1.71
C LEU A 144 6.69 26.35 -1.16
N PRO A 145 6.59 26.86 0.09
CA PRO A 145 7.73 27.36 0.83
C PRO A 145 8.89 26.36 0.82
N GLY A 146 10.12 26.86 0.89
CA GLY A 146 11.32 26.03 0.71
C GLY A 146 11.39 24.79 1.62
N HIS A 147 10.87 24.87 2.85
CA HIS A 147 10.81 23.72 3.76
C HIS A 147 9.77 22.67 3.32
N LEU A 148 8.57 23.09 2.89
CA LEU A 148 7.56 22.17 2.35
C LEU A 148 8.01 21.52 1.06
N ARG A 149 8.73 22.26 0.21
CA ARG A 149 9.34 21.70 -1.01
C ARG A 149 10.35 20.60 -0.67
N ARG A 150 11.21 20.81 0.34
CA ARG A 150 12.14 19.76 0.81
C ARG A 150 11.42 18.53 1.34
N LEU A 151 10.35 18.71 2.13
CA LEU A 151 9.53 17.60 2.62
C LEU A 151 8.90 16.81 1.46
N GLU A 152 8.36 17.52 0.46
CA GLU A 152 7.78 16.91 -0.73
C GLU A 152 8.83 16.17 -1.58
N GLU A 153 10.03 16.76 -1.75
CA GLU A 153 11.16 16.11 -2.45
C GLU A 153 11.60 14.84 -1.72
N GLN A 154 11.74 14.88 -0.39
CA GLN A 154 12.05 13.70 0.43
C GLN A 154 10.98 12.60 0.35
N ARG A 155 9.73 12.95 0.03
CA ARG A 155 8.65 11.98 -0.21
C ARG A 155 8.66 11.42 -1.63
N ARG A 156 8.92 12.27 -2.63
CA ARG A 156 8.98 11.89 -4.05
C ARG A 156 10.17 10.99 -4.35
N ASP A 157 11.28 11.23 -3.68
CA ASP A 157 12.41 10.32 -3.69
C ASP A 157 12.13 9.13 -2.75
N LEU A 158 12.06 7.92 -3.33
CA LEU A 158 12.54 6.68 -2.71
C LEU A 158 11.62 5.91 -1.72
N PHE A 159 10.35 5.64 -2.02
CA PHE A 159 9.63 4.55 -1.31
C PHE A 159 9.11 3.41 -2.18
N THR A 160 9.20 3.52 -3.51
CA THR A 160 8.73 2.47 -4.41
C THR A 160 9.84 1.53 -4.87
N THR A 161 11.11 1.85 -4.60
CA THR A 161 12.27 1.02 -5.00
C THR A 161 13.38 1.05 -3.93
N GLY A 162 14.37 0.17 -4.11
CA GLY A 162 15.49 -0.02 -3.20
C GLY A 162 15.19 -1.00 -2.07
N THR A 163 16.11 -1.09 -1.13
CA THR A 163 15.90 -1.82 0.13
C THR A 163 15.36 -0.87 1.18
N LYS A 164 14.25 -1.24 1.80
CA LYS A 164 13.49 -0.46 2.77
C LYS A 164 13.17 -1.31 3.99
N THR A 165 12.74 -0.70 5.08
CA THR A 165 12.48 -1.37 6.35
C THR A 165 11.01 -1.25 6.75
N LEU A 166 10.44 -2.35 7.26
CA LEU A 166 9.12 -2.38 7.88
C LEU A 166 9.25 -2.51 9.39
N GLY A 167 8.77 -1.52 10.14
CA GLY A 167 8.50 -1.66 11.56
C GLY A 167 7.14 -2.30 11.78
N VAL A 168 7.03 -3.23 12.73
CA VAL A 168 5.74 -3.86 13.07
C VAL A 168 5.43 -3.60 14.53
N VAL A 169 4.27 -3.04 14.82
CA VAL A 169 3.79 -2.81 16.18
C VAL A 169 2.58 -3.69 16.44
N ARG A 170 2.70 -4.63 17.37
CA ARG A 170 1.59 -5.42 17.88
C ARG A 170 1.00 -4.74 19.10
N ILE A 171 -0.29 -4.47 19.09
CA ILE A 171 -0.96 -3.66 20.11
C ILE A 171 -1.93 -4.54 20.89
N SER A 172 -1.84 -4.52 22.21
CA SER A 172 -2.80 -5.16 23.11
C SER A 172 -3.29 -4.19 24.19
N THR A 173 -4.47 -4.46 24.73
CA THR A 173 -5.04 -3.78 25.89
C THR A 173 -5.04 -4.71 27.10
N THR A 174 -5.62 -4.30 28.22
CA THR A 174 -5.74 -5.19 29.39
C THR A 174 -6.64 -6.40 29.15
N ASP A 175 -7.57 -6.29 28.19
CA ASP A 175 -8.68 -7.21 27.96
C ASP A 175 -8.86 -7.64 26.48
N ALA A 176 -8.03 -7.16 25.56
CA ALA A 176 -8.07 -7.54 24.15
C ALA A 176 -6.67 -7.63 23.55
N GLN A 177 -6.49 -8.53 22.58
CA GLN A 177 -5.25 -8.71 21.84
C GLN A 177 -5.55 -9.12 20.39
N PRO A 178 -4.62 -8.88 19.44
CA PRO A 178 -4.79 -9.33 18.07
C PRO A 178 -4.73 -10.85 17.99
N MET A 179 -5.37 -11.41 16.96
CA MET A 179 -5.39 -12.86 16.67
C MET A 179 -3.98 -13.47 16.64
N PHE A 180 -3.01 -12.76 16.06
CA PHE A 180 -1.65 -13.27 15.88
C PHE A 180 -0.72 -12.82 16.99
N SER A 181 0.12 -13.74 17.45
CA SER A 181 1.25 -13.45 18.35
C SER A 181 2.36 -12.68 17.62
N ALA A 182 3.28 -12.07 18.39
CA ALA A 182 4.44 -11.40 17.81
C ALA A 182 5.29 -12.33 16.93
N ALA A 183 5.47 -13.59 17.33
CA ALA A 183 6.21 -14.58 16.54
C ALA A 183 5.50 -14.94 15.22
N GLN A 184 4.16 -15.04 15.23
CA GLN A 184 3.38 -15.27 14.02
C GLN A 184 3.40 -14.06 13.08
N LEU A 185 3.41 -12.84 13.62
CA LEU A 185 3.58 -11.63 12.81
C LEU A 185 4.97 -11.57 12.18
N GLU A 186 6.02 -11.86 12.96
CA GLU A 186 7.41 -11.89 12.46
C GLU A 186 7.55 -12.90 11.31
N ASP A 187 7.08 -14.14 11.50
CA ASP A 187 7.16 -15.19 10.47
C ASP A 187 6.21 -14.97 9.29
N GLY A 188 5.00 -14.47 9.55
CA GLY A 188 4.00 -14.17 8.53
C GLY A 188 4.36 -12.99 7.63
N ILE A 189 5.17 -12.04 8.12
CA ILE A 189 5.60 -10.85 7.36
C ILE A 189 6.98 -11.09 6.74
N PHE A 190 7.95 -11.58 7.50
CA PHE A 190 9.36 -11.66 7.09
C PHE A 190 9.89 -13.08 6.88
N GLY A 191 9.15 -14.10 7.31
CA GLY A 191 9.55 -15.52 7.25
C GLY A 191 8.95 -16.25 6.05
N ASN A 192 8.48 -17.48 6.28
CA ASN A 192 7.95 -18.35 5.23
C ASN A 192 6.41 -18.35 5.16
N GLY A 193 5.76 -17.40 5.82
CA GLY A 193 4.30 -17.33 5.90
C GLY A 193 3.72 -18.37 6.87
N LEU A 194 2.49 -18.14 7.34
CA LEU A 194 1.86 -19.01 8.34
C LEU A 194 1.64 -20.46 7.87
N LYS A 195 1.62 -20.68 6.56
CA LYS A 195 1.46 -21.99 5.94
C LYS A 195 2.80 -22.62 5.50
N ASN A 196 3.93 -21.96 5.79
CA ASN A 196 5.26 -22.35 5.29
C ASN A 196 5.31 -22.48 3.76
N ASP A 197 4.53 -21.67 3.04
CA ASP A 197 4.45 -21.66 1.57
C ASP A 197 5.32 -20.59 0.91
N GLY A 198 6.07 -19.82 1.72
CA GLY A 198 6.94 -18.73 1.27
C GLY A 198 6.19 -17.46 0.89
N VAL A 199 4.87 -17.40 1.07
CA VAL A 199 4.06 -16.24 0.68
C VAL A 199 3.86 -15.32 1.87
N THR A 200 4.46 -14.15 1.79
CA THR A 200 4.34 -13.05 2.75
C THR A 200 4.14 -11.73 2.00
N VAL A 201 3.81 -10.65 2.72
CA VAL A 201 3.80 -9.31 2.12
C VAL A 201 5.17 -8.93 1.55
N VAL A 202 6.26 -9.34 2.22
CA VAL A 202 7.64 -9.06 1.77
C VAL A 202 7.93 -9.79 0.47
N SER A 203 7.66 -11.11 0.40
CA SER A 203 7.91 -11.88 -0.83
C SER A 203 7.00 -11.44 -1.97
N GLN A 204 5.73 -11.11 -1.71
CA GLN A 204 4.81 -10.63 -2.74
C GLN A 204 5.26 -9.30 -3.34
N TYR A 205 5.73 -8.34 -2.53
CA TYR A 205 6.29 -7.08 -3.05
C TYR A 205 7.60 -7.29 -3.84
N GLU A 206 8.48 -8.16 -3.35
CA GLU A 206 9.72 -8.48 -4.04
C GLU A 206 9.46 -9.15 -5.40
N GLU A 207 8.55 -10.14 -5.44
CA GLU A 207 8.13 -10.82 -6.66
C GLU A 207 7.44 -9.86 -7.63
N CYS A 208 6.45 -9.08 -7.18
CA CYS A 208 5.72 -8.14 -8.04
C CYS A 208 6.57 -7.00 -8.60
N SER A 209 7.71 -6.70 -7.99
CA SER A 209 8.63 -5.64 -8.44
C SER A 209 9.87 -6.19 -9.16
N PHE A 210 10.02 -7.51 -9.27
CA PHE A 210 11.27 -8.18 -9.71
C PHE A 210 12.49 -7.72 -8.93
N GLY A 211 12.37 -7.68 -7.60
CA GLY A 211 13.46 -7.31 -6.69
C GLY A 211 13.82 -5.83 -6.69
N LYS A 212 13.09 -4.98 -7.41
CA LYS A 212 13.31 -3.53 -7.41
C LYS A 212 12.88 -2.88 -6.09
N LEU A 213 11.92 -3.46 -5.38
CA LEU A 213 11.58 -3.11 -4.00
C LEU A 213 11.81 -4.32 -3.11
N LYS A 214 12.56 -4.13 -2.03
CA LYS A 214 12.79 -5.16 -1.01
C LYS A 214 12.49 -4.59 0.36
N TRP A 215 11.65 -5.30 1.11
CA TRP A 215 11.34 -4.97 2.49
C TRP A 215 12.17 -5.85 3.43
N GLY A 216 13.03 -5.22 4.21
CA GLY A 216 13.70 -5.82 5.35
C GLY A 216 12.94 -5.56 6.64
N LYS A 217 13.26 -6.35 7.66
CA LYS A 217 12.81 -6.08 9.03
C LYS A 217 13.69 -5.05 9.71
N THR A 218 13.11 -4.34 10.65
CA THR A 218 13.85 -3.45 11.55
C THR A 218 14.60 -4.29 12.59
N ARG A 219 15.55 -3.67 13.30
CA ARG A 219 16.35 -4.39 14.33
C ARG A 219 15.46 -4.94 15.43
N GLU A 220 14.38 -4.23 15.73
CA GLU A 220 13.42 -4.52 16.76
C GLU A 220 12.46 -5.66 16.38
N GLY A 221 12.36 -6.01 15.09
CA GLY A 221 11.35 -6.94 14.59
C GLY A 221 9.94 -6.45 14.93
N VAL A 222 9.15 -7.32 15.56
CA VAL A 222 7.84 -6.96 16.11
C VAL A 222 7.95 -6.31 17.49
N VAL A 223 7.54 -5.05 17.56
CA VAL A 223 7.38 -4.26 18.79
C VAL A 223 6.03 -4.58 19.43
N ASP A 224 6.02 -5.36 20.50
CA ASP A 224 4.80 -5.70 21.25
C ASP A 224 4.52 -4.65 22.35
N ILE A 225 3.39 -3.95 22.26
CA ILE A 225 2.98 -2.90 23.18
C ILE A 225 1.66 -3.30 23.85
N LYS A 226 1.65 -3.24 25.18
CA LYS A 226 0.45 -3.41 25.99
C LYS A 226 0.08 -2.10 26.65
N VAL A 227 -1.07 -1.55 26.28
CA VAL A 227 -1.64 -0.36 26.91
C VAL A 227 -2.40 -0.79 28.16
N ASN A 228 -2.11 -0.14 29.30
CA ASN A 228 -2.74 -0.45 30.59
C ASN A 228 -4.14 0.17 30.74
N GLN A 229 -5.00 -0.04 29.75
CA GLN A 229 -6.41 0.37 29.75
C GLN A 229 -7.24 -0.71 29.04
N SER A 230 -8.55 -0.77 29.31
CA SER A 230 -9.47 -1.66 28.59
C SER A 230 -9.73 -1.15 27.18
N ILE A 231 -10.00 -2.04 26.22
CA ILE A 231 -10.34 -1.65 24.84
C ILE A 231 -11.53 -0.69 24.78
N LYS A 232 -12.48 -0.82 25.73
CA LYS A 232 -13.67 0.02 25.83
C LYS A 232 -13.38 1.46 26.26
N SER A 233 -12.18 1.78 26.74
CA SER A 233 -11.80 3.15 27.08
C SER A 233 -11.43 3.99 25.86
N PHE A 234 -11.19 3.35 24.71
CA PHE A 234 -10.87 4.03 23.45
C PHE A 234 -12.13 4.18 22.61
N LYS A 235 -12.40 5.38 22.09
CA LYS A 235 -13.61 5.63 21.28
C LYS A 235 -13.42 5.19 19.83
N SER A 236 -12.17 5.12 19.39
CA SER A 236 -11.80 4.81 18.01
C SER A 236 -10.46 4.06 17.93
N ALA A 237 -10.15 3.49 16.76
CA ALA A 237 -8.83 2.96 16.47
C ALA A 237 -7.74 4.04 16.56
N SER A 238 -8.04 5.26 16.12
CA SER A 238 -7.12 6.40 16.19
C SER A 238 -6.79 6.78 17.64
N ASP A 239 -7.76 6.74 18.55
CA ASP A 239 -7.53 7.00 19.98
C ASP A 239 -6.53 5.99 20.57
N LEU A 240 -6.70 4.71 20.25
CA LEU A 240 -5.80 3.65 20.69
C LEU A 240 -4.40 3.82 20.09
N VAL A 241 -4.31 4.12 18.79
CA VAL A 241 -3.04 4.40 18.11
C VAL A 241 -2.31 5.56 18.77
N THR A 242 -2.97 6.68 19.02
CA THR A 242 -2.37 7.86 19.66
C THR A 242 -1.80 7.50 21.03
N ALA A 243 -2.55 6.74 21.85
CA ALA A 243 -2.08 6.27 23.15
C ALA A 243 -0.84 5.36 23.03
N VAL A 244 -0.84 4.44 22.07
CA VAL A 244 0.30 3.55 21.78
C VAL A 244 1.51 4.35 21.31
N GLN A 245 1.33 5.30 20.41
CA GLN A 245 2.43 6.12 19.90
C GLN A 245 3.09 6.91 21.03
N LYS A 246 2.30 7.48 21.94
CA LYS A 246 2.80 8.14 23.14
C LYS A 246 3.62 7.19 24.01
N GLN A 247 3.11 5.98 24.25
CA GLN A 247 3.81 4.97 25.02
C GLN A 247 5.13 4.55 24.36
N ILE A 248 5.14 4.30 23.04
CA ILE A 248 6.35 3.95 22.27
C ILE A 248 7.39 5.08 22.36
N LYS A 249 6.99 6.34 22.14
CA LYS A 249 7.88 7.50 22.22
C LYS A 249 8.53 7.60 23.60
N ALA A 250 7.75 7.43 24.67
CA ALA A 250 8.24 7.46 26.05
C ALA A 250 9.18 6.29 26.37
N GLU A 251 8.80 5.05 26.03
CA GLU A 251 9.58 3.84 26.33
C GLU A 251 10.89 3.77 25.55
N ARG A 252 10.92 4.31 24.33
CA ARG A 252 12.09 4.23 23.42
C ARG A 252 12.91 5.51 23.35
N GLY A 253 12.45 6.60 23.96
CA GLY A 253 13.13 7.90 23.87
C GLY A 253 13.20 8.46 22.44
N ILE A 254 12.20 8.17 21.61
CA ILE A 254 12.12 8.65 20.22
C ILE A 254 11.09 9.78 20.10
N SER A 255 11.31 10.72 19.18
CA SER A 255 10.40 11.84 18.95
C SER A 255 9.24 11.51 18.02
N THR A 256 9.39 10.49 17.17
CA THR A 256 8.40 10.08 16.15
C THR A 256 8.40 8.56 16.00
N VAL A 257 7.23 7.96 15.94
CA VAL A 257 7.07 6.52 15.69
C VAL A 257 7.41 6.15 14.25
N ALA A 258 7.37 7.11 13.32
CA ALA A 258 7.85 6.92 11.95
C ALA A 258 9.35 6.56 11.89
N SER A 259 10.12 6.81 12.96
CA SER A 259 11.53 6.39 13.04
C SER A 259 11.73 4.88 13.25
N LEU A 260 10.67 4.11 13.52
CA LEU A 260 10.78 2.65 13.67
C LEU A 260 11.16 1.95 12.38
N GLY A 261 10.83 2.51 11.21
CA GLY A 261 11.17 1.96 9.89
C GLY A 261 10.67 2.87 8.76
N ASP A 262 11.08 2.60 7.51
CA ASP A 262 10.64 3.37 6.34
C ASP A 262 9.11 3.38 6.18
N LYS A 263 8.45 2.30 6.63
CA LYS A 263 7.01 2.19 6.87
C LYS A 263 6.74 1.42 8.15
N VAL A 264 5.58 1.66 8.76
CA VAL A 264 5.18 0.99 10.00
C VAL A 264 3.80 0.37 9.86
N LEU A 265 3.71 -0.91 10.20
CA LEU A 265 2.47 -1.68 10.26
C LEU A 265 2.01 -1.74 11.72
N MET A 266 0.77 -1.30 12.00
CA MET A 266 0.17 -1.41 13.33
C MET A 266 -0.92 -2.47 13.35
N CYS A 267 -0.71 -3.52 14.15
CA CYS A 267 -1.68 -4.59 14.35
C CYS A 267 -2.46 -4.36 15.64
N LEU A 268 -3.73 -3.99 15.49
CA LEU A 268 -4.63 -3.62 16.58
C LEU A 268 -5.47 -4.82 17.05
N PRO A 269 -5.88 -4.85 18.33
CA PRO A 269 -6.83 -5.85 18.82
C PRO A 269 -8.25 -5.53 18.32
N PRO A 270 -9.17 -6.52 18.32
CA PRO A 270 -10.58 -6.28 18.04
C PRO A 270 -11.19 -5.37 19.11
N GLY A 271 -12.30 -4.70 18.77
CA GLY A 271 -13.08 -3.88 19.71
C GLY A 271 -12.98 -2.37 19.50
N THR A 272 -12.31 -1.90 18.44
CA THR A 272 -12.23 -0.48 18.05
C THR A 272 -13.15 -0.08 16.88
N GLY A 273 -14.12 -0.93 16.55
CA GLY A 273 -15.08 -0.74 15.45
C GLY A 273 -15.06 -1.85 14.40
N SER A 274 -15.88 -1.70 13.36
CA SER A 274 -16.08 -2.68 12.26
C SER A 274 -15.24 -2.34 11.02
N TRP A 275 -13.95 -2.16 11.20
CA TRP A 275 -12.99 -1.89 10.13
C TRP A 275 -11.99 -3.04 10.00
N ALA A 276 -11.45 -3.23 8.80
CA ALA A 276 -10.47 -4.26 8.46
C ALA A 276 -9.05 -3.68 8.50
N ALA A 277 -8.82 -2.63 7.73
CA ALA A 277 -7.52 -2.02 7.55
C ALA A 277 -7.67 -0.54 7.15
N SER A 278 -6.62 0.26 7.35
CA SER A 278 -6.63 1.67 6.95
C SER A 278 -5.21 2.22 6.79
N ALA A 279 -5.04 3.11 5.82
CA ALA A 279 -3.83 3.89 5.62
C ALA A 279 -4.16 5.23 4.94
N GLY A 280 -3.33 6.23 5.24
CA GLY A 280 -3.34 7.49 4.50
C GLY A 280 -2.50 7.37 3.23
N VAL A 281 -2.96 7.98 2.13
CA VAL A 281 -2.18 8.06 0.90
C VAL A 281 -0.84 8.79 1.15
N GLY A 282 0.25 8.11 0.82
CA GLY A 282 1.61 8.58 1.08
C GLY A 282 1.93 8.81 2.55
N HIS A 283 1.17 8.25 3.50
CA HIS A 283 1.51 8.32 4.92
C HIS A 283 2.52 7.22 5.29
N TRP A 284 3.26 7.36 6.40
CA TRP A 284 4.29 6.38 6.79
C TRP A 284 3.71 5.08 7.40
N ARG A 285 2.43 5.11 7.76
CA ARG A 285 1.77 4.11 8.59
C ARG A 285 0.57 3.48 7.90
N ALA A 286 0.47 2.17 8.05
CA ALA A 286 -0.74 1.37 7.80
C ALA A 286 -1.18 0.67 9.09
N GLN A 287 -2.49 0.51 9.29
CA GLN A 287 -3.06 -0.14 10.47
C GLN A 287 -4.07 -1.22 10.08
N PHE A 288 -4.15 -2.27 10.91
CA PHE A 288 -4.94 -3.47 10.64
C PHE A 288 -5.65 -3.92 11.90
N ASN A 289 -6.87 -4.42 11.75
CA ASN A 289 -7.69 -4.91 12.84
C ASN A 289 -7.63 -6.44 12.93
N ASN A 290 -7.20 -6.94 14.09
CA ASN A 290 -7.29 -8.34 14.48
C ASN A 290 -6.69 -9.34 13.46
N GLU A 291 -7.53 -10.03 12.67
CA GLU A 291 -7.11 -11.04 11.69
C GLU A 291 -6.56 -10.44 10.39
N TRP A 292 -6.84 -9.16 10.12
CA TRP A 292 -6.31 -8.48 8.94
C TRP A 292 -4.83 -8.16 9.05
N CYS A 293 -4.22 -8.29 10.24
CA CYS A 293 -2.80 -8.05 10.44
C CYS A 293 -1.87 -8.97 9.63
N LEU A 294 -2.37 -10.11 9.14
CA LEU A 294 -1.64 -10.98 8.22
C LEU A 294 -2.35 -11.20 6.89
N SER A 295 -3.49 -10.54 6.62
CA SER A 295 -4.15 -10.61 5.32
C SER A 295 -3.18 -10.19 4.21
N LEU A 296 -2.85 -11.07 3.27
CA LEU A 296 -1.89 -10.73 2.21
C LEU A 296 -2.40 -9.55 1.39
N THR A 297 -3.67 -9.60 0.97
CA THR A 297 -4.26 -8.52 0.19
C THR A 297 -4.37 -7.24 0.99
N GLY A 298 -4.74 -7.29 2.27
CA GLY A 298 -4.83 -6.10 3.12
C GLY A 298 -3.47 -5.46 3.32
N LEU A 299 -2.46 -6.25 3.68
CA LEU A 299 -1.09 -5.77 3.86
C LEU A 299 -0.53 -5.13 2.58
N VAL A 300 -0.71 -5.78 1.42
CA VAL A 300 -0.24 -5.22 0.14
C VAL A 300 -1.02 -3.96 -0.23
N HIS A 301 -2.34 -3.94 -0.03
CA HIS A 301 -3.21 -2.80 -0.31
C HIS A 301 -2.85 -1.56 0.51
N GLU A 302 -2.78 -1.68 1.84
CA GLU A 302 -2.50 -0.53 2.70
C GLU A 302 -1.06 -0.02 2.55
N LEU A 303 -0.09 -0.91 2.33
CA LEU A 303 1.26 -0.48 1.94
C LEU A 303 1.24 0.24 0.59
N GLY A 304 0.36 -0.17 -0.34
CA GLY A 304 0.13 0.53 -1.61
C GLY A 304 -0.30 1.98 -1.39
N HIS A 305 -1.24 2.23 -0.47
CA HIS A 305 -1.60 3.59 -0.05
C HIS A 305 -0.40 4.37 0.48
N THR A 306 0.42 3.77 1.33
CA THR A 306 1.63 4.43 1.84
C THR A 306 2.65 4.80 0.75
N MET A 307 2.55 4.18 -0.44
CA MET A 307 3.33 4.47 -1.65
C MET A 307 2.54 5.27 -2.69
N SER A 308 1.52 6.00 -2.24
CA SER A 308 0.73 6.94 -3.06
C SER A 308 -0.11 6.30 -4.16
N LEU A 309 -0.59 5.07 -3.95
CA LEU A 309 -1.63 4.45 -4.75
C LEU A 309 -3.01 4.71 -4.14
N GLY A 310 -4.01 4.96 -4.98
CA GLY A 310 -5.42 4.99 -4.59
C GLY A 310 -6.13 3.70 -5.00
N HIS A 311 -7.44 3.62 -4.75
CA HIS A 311 -8.25 2.44 -5.05
C HIS A 311 -8.34 2.15 -6.56
N SER A 312 -8.57 0.87 -6.88
CA SER A 312 -8.85 0.42 -8.25
C SER A 312 -10.36 0.27 -8.47
N ALA A 313 -10.94 1.14 -9.27
CA ALA A 313 -12.36 1.16 -9.61
C ALA A 313 -12.67 0.37 -10.89
N GLU A 314 -13.90 -0.11 -11.02
CA GLU A 314 -14.46 -0.64 -12.26
C GLU A 314 -15.95 -0.32 -12.35
N ASP A 315 -16.45 0.02 -13.54
CA ASP A 315 -17.87 0.32 -13.78
C ASP A 315 -18.48 1.36 -12.81
N GLY A 316 -17.65 2.33 -12.41
CA GLY A 316 -18.03 3.38 -11.44
C GLY A 316 -18.08 2.92 -9.98
N ILE A 317 -17.71 1.67 -9.71
CA ILE A 317 -17.62 1.09 -8.37
C ILE A 317 -16.17 1.19 -7.90
N GLU A 318 -15.94 2.02 -6.90
CA GLU A 318 -14.68 2.09 -6.17
C GLU A 318 -14.31 0.70 -5.60
N TYR A 319 -13.03 0.31 -5.66
CA TYR A 319 -12.51 -1.04 -5.37
C TYR A 319 -13.01 -2.17 -6.29
N GLY A 320 -13.91 -1.88 -7.23
CA GLY A 320 -14.54 -2.86 -8.12
C GLY A 320 -13.55 -3.68 -8.94
N ASP A 321 -12.39 -3.10 -9.27
CA ASP A 321 -11.34 -3.79 -10.01
C ASP A 321 -10.50 -4.68 -9.09
N VAL A 322 -10.87 -5.96 -9.00
CA VAL A 322 -10.12 -6.97 -8.24
C VAL A 322 -9.09 -7.71 -9.08
N SER A 323 -8.84 -7.24 -10.32
CA SER A 323 -7.76 -7.75 -11.18
C SER A 323 -6.35 -7.44 -10.64
N GLY A 324 -6.25 -6.47 -9.72
CA GLY A 324 -5.04 -6.13 -8.97
C GLY A 324 -5.23 -6.05 -7.45
N MET A 325 -4.22 -5.52 -6.74
CA MET A 325 -4.19 -5.44 -5.27
C MET A 325 -4.89 -4.21 -4.67
N MET A 326 -5.16 -3.15 -5.45
CA MET A 326 -5.86 -1.95 -4.97
C MET A 326 -7.40 -2.03 -5.08
N GLY A 327 -7.96 -3.20 -5.43
CA GLY A 327 -9.38 -3.50 -5.33
C GLY A 327 -9.79 -4.12 -3.98
N TYR A 328 -10.95 -4.76 -3.92
CA TYR A 328 -11.43 -5.45 -2.70
C TYR A 328 -10.42 -6.46 -2.12
N GLY A 329 -10.26 -6.42 -0.80
CA GLY A 329 -9.42 -7.33 -0.02
C GLY A 329 -10.05 -8.69 0.29
N ARG A 330 -9.24 -9.58 0.89
CA ARG A 330 -9.59 -10.91 1.40
C ARG A 330 -8.94 -11.10 2.77
N ARG A 331 -9.58 -11.81 3.69
CA ARG A 331 -9.02 -12.09 5.04
C ARG A 331 -7.86 -13.09 5.05
N ASN A 332 -7.59 -13.77 3.94
CA ASN A 332 -6.62 -14.88 3.89
C ASN A 332 -5.16 -14.41 4.02
N ALA A 333 -4.38 -15.10 4.86
CA ALA A 333 -3.06 -14.64 5.24
C ALA A 333 -1.97 -14.82 4.15
N ASN A 334 -2.11 -15.83 3.30
CA ASN A 334 -1.10 -16.17 2.27
C ASN A 334 -1.66 -16.04 0.84
N GLY A 335 -2.71 -15.25 0.63
CA GLY A 335 -3.28 -15.09 -0.70
C GLY A 335 -4.58 -14.29 -0.77
N PRO A 336 -5.16 -14.11 -1.97
CA PRO A 336 -4.63 -14.57 -3.26
C PRO A 336 -3.30 -13.92 -3.66
N ARG A 337 -2.44 -14.68 -4.35
CA ARG A 337 -1.18 -14.18 -4.94
C ARG A 337 -1.47 -13.40 -6.21
N LYS A 338 -1.46 -12.07 -6.14
CA LYS A 338 -1.69 -11.18 -7.27
C LYS A 338 -0.87 -9.90 -7.13
N CYS A 339 -0.60 -9.23 -8.24
CA CYS A 339 0.13 -7.98 -8.25
C CYS A 339 -0.78 -6.80 -8.58
N PHE A 340 -0.18 -5.62 -8.71
CA PHE A 340 -0.87 -4.41 -9.12
C PHE A 340 -1.27 -4.44 -10.61
N ASN A 341 -2.28 -3.63 -10.97
CA ASN A 341 -2.70 -3.48 -12.35
C ASN A 341 -1.72 -2.57 -13.14
N GLY A 342 -1.98 -2.36 -14.44
CA GLY A 342 -1.09 -1.61 -15.33
C GLY A 342 -0.82 -0.18 -14.87
N TYR A 343 -1.85 0.56 -14.46
CA TYR A 343 -1.70 1.94 -13.97
C TYR A 343 -0.89 2.00 -12.67
N ASN A 344 -1.22 1.16 -11.69
CA ASN A 344 -0.51 1.14 -10.42
C ASN A 344 0.98 0.78 -10.63
N ASN A 345 1.28 -0.20 -11.49
CA ASN A 345 2.65 -0.58 -11.84
C ASN A 345 3.42 0.56 -12.55
N PHE A 346 2.74 1.33 -13.42
CA PHE A 346 3.30 2.54 -14.01
C PHE A 346 3.67 3.57 -12.93
N ARG A 347 2.73 3.86 -12.02
CA ARG A 347 2.90 4.81 -10.90
C ARG A 347 4.05 4.44 -9.97
N LEU A 348 4.20 3.15 -9.68
CA LEU A 348 5.29 2.63 -8.84
C LEU A 348 6.66 2.73 -9.54
N GLY A 349 6.68 2.81 -10.88
CA GLY A 349 7.89 2.90 -11.69
C GLY A 349 8.64 1.56 -11.85
N TRP A 350 8.08 0.46 -11.34
CA TRP A 350 8.73 -0.86 -11.32
C TRP A 350 9.06 -1.42 -12.69
N TYR A 351 8.33 -1.01 -13.72
CA TYR A 351 8.55 -1.48 -15.09
C TYR A 351 8.94 -0.36 -16.04
N SER A 352 9.44 0.77 -15.54
CA SER A 352 9.85 1.92 -16.35
C SER A 352 10.85 1.55 -17.45
N ASP A 353 11.76 0.60 -17.18
CA ASP A 353 12.76 0.09 -18.13
C ASP A 353 12.21 -0.97 -19.12
N ARG A 354 10.96 -1.36 -18.98
CA ARG A 354 10.18 -2.23 -19.90
C ARG A 354 8.81 -1.63 -20.21
N THR A 355 8.69 -0.30 -20.12
CA THR A 355 7.49 0.43 -20.50
C THR A 355 7.68 1.01 -21.89
N MET A 356 6.78 0.68 -22.82
CA MET A 356 6.76 1.29 -24.14
C MET A 356 5.71 2.38 -24.19
N LYS A 357 6.09 3.58 -24.65
CA LYS A 357 5.16 4.65 -24.97
C LYS A 357 4.67 4.53 -26.41
N VAL A 358 3.37 4.64 -26.62
CA VAL A 358 2.74 4.56 -27.93
C VAL A 358 1.86 5.80 -28.14
N ASP A 359 2.06 6.47 -29.27
CA ASP A 359 1.15 7.49 -29.79
C ASP A 359 0.18 6.82 -30.78
N PRO A 360 -1.12 6.67 -30.41
CA PRO A 360 -2.08 6.01 -31.26
C PRO A 360 -2.49 6.85 -32.48
N SER A 361 -2.11 8.14 -32.55
CA SER A 361 -2.43 9.04 -33.66
C SER A 361 -1.69 8.70 -34.95
N THR A 362 -0.62 7.92 -34.84
CA THR A 362 0.08 7.29 -35.97
C THR A 362 -0.76 6.17 -36.59
N SER A 363 -0.35 5.66 -37.75
CA SER A 363 -1.01 4.50 -38.37
C SER A 363 -1.07 3.32 -37.38
N PRO A 364 -2.18 2.56 -37.30
CA PRO A 364 -2.29 1.42 -36.40
C PRO A 364 -1.12 0.45 -36.57
N ARG A 365 -0.55 -0.01 -35.45
CA ARG A 365 0.62 -0.90 -35.40
C ARG A 365 0.39 -2.04 -34.42
N VAL A 366 1.05 -3.17 -34.67
CA VAL A 366 1.02 -4.34 -33.77
C VAL A 366 2.28 -4.36 -32.91
N TYR A 367 2.09 -4.50 -31.61
CA TYR A 367 3.14 -4.54 -30.59
C TYR A 367 3.12 -5.89 -29.88
N LYS A 368 4.30 -6.43 -29.55
CA LYS A 368 4.42 -7.55 -28.62
C LYS A 368 4.40 -7.00 -27.20
N LEU A 369 3.48 -7.49 -26.36
CA LEU A 369 3.38 -7.17 -24.94
C LEU A 369 3.61 -8.46 -24.13
N ALA A 370 4.79 -8.58 -23.52
CA ALA A 370 5.10 -9.68 -22.63
C ALA A 370 4.29 -9.57 -21.32
N THR A 371 4.01 -10.70 -20.67
CA THR A 371 3.50 -10.64 -19.30
C THR A 371 4.58 -10.16 -18.35
N PHE A 372 4.21 -9.29 -17.43
CA PHE A 372 5.11 -8.85 -16.37
C PHE A 372 5.62 -10.02 -15.52
N VAL A 373 4.86 -11.10 -15.39
CA VAL A 373 5.24 -12.29 -14.61
C VAL A 373 6.49 -13.01 -15.16
N ASP A 374 6.82 -12.78 -16.43
CA ASP A 374 8.01 -13.32 -17.09
C ASP A 374 9.04 -12.20 -17.40
N TYR A 375 9.08 -11.10 -16.62
CA TYR A 375 9.97 -9.95 -16.85
C TYR A 375 11.45 -10.35 -16.98
N ASP A 376 11.91 -11.33 -16.20
CA ASP A 376 13.26 -11.90 -16.25
C ASP A 376 13.60 -12.60 -17.58
N LYS A 377 12.57 -12.95 -18.38
CA LYS A 377 12.69 -13.52 -19.72
C LYS A 377 12.57 -12.47 -20.83
N THR A 378 12.37 -11.21 -20.48
CA THR A 378 12.25 -10.11 -21.44
C THR A 378 13.56 -9.36 -21.64
N ASN A 379 13.79 -8.84 -22.84
CA ASN A 379 14.80 -7.82 -23.10
C ASN A 379 14.19 -6.42 -23.21
N SER A 380 15.03 -5.37 -23.33
CA SER A 380 14.58 -3.97 -23.37
C SER A 380 13.64 -3.61 -24.52
N LYS A 381 13.53 -4.46 -25.54
CA LYS A 381 12.61 -4.28 -26.68
C LYS A 381 11.29 -5.04 -26.50
N GLU A 382 11.14 -5.81 -25.44
CA GLU A 382 9.93 -6.57 -25.12
C GLU A 382 9.24 -5.91 -23.92
N PRO A 383 8.30 -4.97 -24.16
CA PRO A 383 7.64 -4.28 -23.06
C PRO A 383 6.74 -5.25 -22.28
N VAL A 384 6.67 -5.03 -20.97
CA VAL A 384 5.70 -5.69 -20.07
C VAL A 384 4.52 -4.78 -19.72
N LEU A 385 4.64 -3.51 -20.08
CA LEU A 385 3.65 -2.46 -19.91
C LEU A 385 3.68 -1.55 -21.13
N ILE A 386 2.51 -1.24 -21.70
CA ILE A 386 2.40 -0.21 -22.75
C ILE A 386 1.61 0.96 -22.19
N ASN A 387 2.17 2.16 -22.31
CA ASN A 387 1.53 3.42 -22.01
C ASN A 387 1.09 4.08 -23.33
N VAL A 388 -0.21 4.24 -23.51
CA VAL A 388 -0.85 4.87 -24.67
C VAL A 388 -1.24 6.29 -24.29
N GLY A 389 -0.48 7.27 -24.80
CA GLY A 389 -0.75 8.69 -24.64
C GLY A 389 -0.72 9.26 -23.23
N ASP A 390 0.00 8.61 -22.31
CA ASP A 390 0.04 8.94 -20.88
C ASP A 390 -1.34 8.88 -20.18
N GLU A 391 -2.30 8.17 -20.78
CA GLU A 391 -3.68 8.07 -20.31
C GLU A 391 -4.11 6.60 -20.10
N TYR A 392 -3.76 5.69 -21.01
CA TYR A 392 -4.16 4.29 -20.93
C TYR A 392 -2.96 3.36 -20.76
N PHE A 393 -3.08 2.39 -19.85
CA PHE A 393 -2.03 1.48 -19.44
C PHE A 393 -2.46 0.05 -19.71
N LEU A 394 -1.69 -0.64 -20.55
CA LEU A 394 -1.98 -1.97 -21.06
C LEU A 394 -1.03 -2.97 -20.41
N GLN A 395 -1.59 -3.98 -19.75
CA GLN A 395 -0.83 -5.03 -19.08
C GLN A 395 -1.42 -6.40 -19.41
N TYR A 396 -0.58 -7.39 -19.66
CA TYR A 396 -1.03 -8.77 -19.79
C TYR A 396 -1.12 -9.44 -18.41
N ASN A 397 -2.34 -9.50 -17.85
CA ASN A 397 -2.61 -9.98 -16.49
C ASN A 397 -2.62 -11.53 -16.41
N ARG A 398 -1.45 -12.13 -16.65
CA ARG A 398 -1.29 -13.59 -16.70
C ARG A 398 -1.39 -14.20 -15.30
N ALA A 399 -2.30 -15.16 -15.12
CA ALA A 399 -2.44 -15.93 -13.89
C ALA A 399 -1.39 -17.06 -13.84
N LYS A 400 -0.19 -16.73 -13.36
CA LYS A 400 0.98 -17.63 -13.29
C LYS A 400 1.91 -17.18 -12.16
N ALA A 401 2.69 -18.10 -11.60
CA ALA A 401 3.71 -17.85 -10.58
C ALA A 401 3.18 -16.96 -9.43
N PHE A 402 3.81 -15.82 -9.15
CA PHE A 402 3.43 -14.90 -8.08
C PHE A 402 2.15 -14.08 -8.35
N ASN A 403 1.57 -14.24 -9.53
CA ASN A 403 0.27 -13.70 -9.91
C ASN A 403 -0.78 -14.81 -10.14
N SER A 404 -0.52 -16.04 -9.67
CA SER A 404 -1.38 -17.21 -9.93
C SER A 404 -2.75 -17.13 -9.27
N GLY A 405 -2.89 -16.31 -8.24
CA GLY A 405 -4.13 -16.10 -7.49
C GLY A 405 -4.96 -14.93 -7.99
N THR A 406 -4.58 -14.24 -9.06
CA THR A 406 -5.42 -13.22 -9.69
C THR A 406 -6.81 -13.80 -9.92
N GLU A 407 -7.86 -13.16 -9.39
CA GLU A 407 -9.21 -13.70 -9.42
C GLU A 407 -9.95 -13.24 -10.69
N GLU A 408 -9.74 -11.97 -11.06
CA GLU A 408 -10.45 -11.31 -12.15
C GLU A 408 -9.52 -10.99 -13.35
N LYS A 409 -10.08 -11.06 -14.56
CA LYS A 409 -9.40 -10.76 -15.83
C LYS A 409 -8.09 -11.55 -16.00
N GLN A 410 -8.09 -12.77 -15.47
CA GLN A 410 -6.99 -13.72 -15.58
C GLN A 410 -6.69 -14.03 -17.05
N ASN A 411 -5.41 -13.95 -17.41
CA ASN A 411 -4.93 -14.27 -18.75
C ASN A 411 -5.53 -13.37 -19.84
N LEU A 412 -5.91 -12.15 -19.49
CA LEU A 412 -6.42 -11.14 -20.41
C LEU A 412 -5.46 -9.95 -20.51
N LEU A 413 -5.52 -9.25 -21.64
CA LEU A 413 -5.05 -7.87 -21.70
C LEU A 413 -5.97 -7.01 -20.84
N THR A 414 -5.46 -6.35 -19.81
CA THR A 414 -6.20 -5.33 -19.07
C THR A 414 -5.88 -3.95 -19.61
N VAL A 415 -6.90 -3.09 -19.74
CA VAL A 415 -6.74 -1.67 -20.06
C VAL A 415 -7.17 -0.86 -18.85
N THR A 416 -6.23 -0.15 -18.23
CA THR A 416 -6.47 0.70 -17.05
C THR A 416 -6.14 2.16 -17.35
N THR A 417 -6.80 3.09 -16.68
CA THR A 417 -6.49 4.53 -16.69
C THR A 417 -6.40 5.03 -15.24
N ASP A 418 -6.03 6.29 -15.02
CA ASP A 418 -6.25 6.91 -13.72
C ASP A 418 -7.74 7.16 -13.45
N THR A 419 -8.11 7.26 -12.18
CA THR A 419 -9.44 7.72 -11.80
C THR A 419 -9.44 9.25 -11.81
N ALA A 420 -9.89 9.88 -12.89
CA ALA A 420 -10.04 11.34 -12.98
C ALA A 420 -8.79 12.15 -12.56
N ASN A 421 -7.60 11.73 -13.03
CA ASN A 421 -6.29 12.29 -12.69
C ASN A 421 -5.85 12.09 -11.23
N THR A 422 -6.36 11.12 -10.51
CA THR A 422 -6.04 10.95 -9.08
C THR A 422 -4.88 9.99 -8.82
N SER A 423 -4.80 9.38 -7.64
CA SER A 423 -3.90 8.27 -7.34
C SER A 423 -4.52 6.90 -7.60
N GLY A 424 -5.84 6.85 -7.77
CA GLY A 424 -6.59 5.65 -8.10
C GLY A 424 -6.48 5.26 -9.56
N SER A 425 -6.88 4.03 -9.85
CA SER A 425 -6.96 3.50 -11.22
C SER A 425 -8.39 3.12 -11.56
N THR A 426 -8.80 3.22 -12.81
CA THR A 426 -10.04 2.62 -13.31
C THR A 426 -9.74 1.54 -14.35
N ASN A 427 -10.31 0.34 -14.19
CA ASN A 427 -10.26 -0.71 -15.19
C ASN A 427 -11.35 -0.50 -16.24
N LEU A 428 -10.95 -0.48 -17.51
CA LEU A 428 -11.84 -0.26 -18.64
C LEU A 428 -12.22 -1.58 -19.35
N GLY A 429 -11.59 -2.69 -18.99
CA GLY A 429 -11.94 -4.03 -19.44
C GLY A 429 -10.74 -4.99 -19.53
N GLY A 430 -11.09 -6.27 -19.72
CA GLY A 430 -10.16 -7.36 -20.02
C GLY A 430 -10.46 -7.95 -21.39
N PHE A 431 -9.43 -8.19 -22.22
CA PHE A 431 -9.58 -8.64 -23.60
C PHE A 431 -8.72 -9.89 -23.89
N ARG A 432 -9.34 -10.92 -24.46
CA ARG A 432 -8.65 -12.12 -24.98
C ARG A 432 -8.32 -11.98 -26.46
N SER A 433 -7.60 -12.95 -27.03
CA SER A 433 -7.31 -12.98 -28.48
C SER A 433 -8.58 -12.86 -29.32
N GLY A 434 -8.55 -11.94 -30.29
CA GLY A 434 -9.67 -11.58 -31.16
C GLY A 434 -10.55 -10.43 -30.65
N GLU A 435 -10.56 -10.15 -29.34
CA GLU A 435 -11.38 -9.09 -28.74
C GLU A 435 -10.74 -7.71 -28.91
N THR A 436 -11.59 -6.66 -28.84
CA THR A 436 -11.20 -5.28 -29.11
C THR A 436 -11.77 -4.34 -28.04
N PHE A 437 -10.91 -3.52 -27.48
CA PHE A 437 -11.27 -2.32 -26.73
C PHE A 437 -11.52 -1.16 -27.69
N ASN A 438 -12.69 -0.54 -27.57
CA ASN A 438 -13.12 0.58 -28.39
C ASN A 438 -14.06 1.54 -27.64
N LYS A 439 -14.00 1.55 -26.29
CA LYS A 439 -14.90 2.36 -25.43
C LYS A 439 -14.60 3.87 -25.49
N VAL A 440 -13.42 4.27 -25.98
CA VAL A 440 -12.99 5.68 -26.06
C VAL A 440 -13.26 6.21 -27.46
N SER A 441 -14.37 6.93 -27.64
CA SER A 441 -14.87 7.40 -28.94
C SER A 441 -14.28 8.73 -29.43
N ASN A 442 -13.67 9.51 -28.54
CA ASN A 442 -13.07 10.82 -28.84
C ASN A 442 -11.73 10.95 -28.11
N TYR A 443 -10.76 10.12 -28.51
CA TYR A 443 -9.44 10.09 -27.89
C TYR A 443 -8.79 11.47 -27.95
N GLN A 444 -8.47 12.06 -26.78
CA GLN A 444 -7.82 13.37 -26.64
C GLN A 444 -8.43 14.47 -27.53
N SER A 445 -9.77 14.51 -27.62
CA SER A 445 -10.51 15.48 -28.44
C SER A 445 -10.25 15.41 -29.96
N SER A 446 -9.68 14.31 -30.47
CA SER A 446 -9.35 14.12 -31.89
C SER A 446 -10.54 13.80 -32.79
N ARG A 447 -11.71 13.52 -32.21
CA ARG A 447 -12.90 12.91 -32.86
C ARG A 447 -12.67 11.52 -33.45
N LYS A 448 -11.56 10.87 -33.08
CA LYS A 448 -11.24 9.50 -33.47
C LYS A 448 -11.37 8.57 -32.28
N ARG A 449 -11.70 7.31 -32.57
CA ARG A 449 -11.86 6.25 -31.57
C ARG A 449 -10.53 5.57 -31.30
N LEU A 450 -10.13 5.42 -30.05
CA LEU A 450 -9.01 4.54 -29.70
C LEU A 450 -9.42 3.08 -29.88
N VAL A 451 -8.63 2.34 -30.64
CA VAL A 451 -8.81 0.91 -30.90
C VAL A 451 -7.59 0.15 -30.39
N VAL A 452 -7.82 -0.75 -29.44
CA VAL A 452 -6.82 -1.72 -28.96
C VAL A 452 -7.37 -3.12 -29.18
N LYS A 453 -6.73 -3.92 -30.04
CA LYS A 453 -7.17 -5.27 -30.37
C LYS A 453 -6.10 -6.29 -30.04
N VAL A 454 -6.45 -7.36 -29.34
CA VAL A 454 -5.56 -8.50 -29.12
C VAL A 454 -5.58 -9.34 -30.40
N CYS A 455 -4.49 -9.32 -31.16
CA CYS A 455 -4.37 -10.07 -32.40
C CYS A 455 -4.13 -11.56 -32.16
N ASP A 456 -3.23 -11.87 -31.23
CA ASP A 456 -2.82 -13.24 -30.94
C ASP A 456 -2.22 -13.36 -29.53
N GLN A 457 -2.12 -14.59 -29.04
CA GLN A 457 -1.43 -14.94 -27.80
C GLN A 457 -0.24 -15.85 -28.12
N ILE A 458 0.92 -15.49 -27.57
CA ILE A 458 2.15 -16.25 -27.70
C ILE A 458 2.40 -16.98 -26.39
N SER A 459 2.50 -18.31 -26.45
CA SER A 459 3.01 -19.10 -25.34
C SER A 459 4.53 -18.96 -25.27
N GLY A 460 5.02 -18.58 -24.11
CA GLY A 460 6.43 -18.57 -23.80
C GLY A 460 7.02 -19.97 -23.72
N ASN A 461 8.33 -20.02 -23.55
CA ASN A 461 9.06 -21.24 -23.20
C ASN A 461 9.95 -20.93 -21.98
N GLY A 462 10.80 -21.87 -21.56
CA GLY A 462 11.69 -21.63 -20.41
C GLY A 462 12.55 -20.36 -20.52
N SER A 463 12.77 -19.85 -21.74
CA SER A 463 13.64 -18.71 -22.06
C SER A 463 12.93 -17.56 -22.76
N SER A 464 11.62 -17.67 -23.06
CA SER A 464 10.84 -16.63 -23.75
C SER A 464 9.54 -16.38 -22.99
N PRO A 465 9.07 -15.13 -22.89
CA PRO A 465 7.91 -14.80 -22.07
C PRO A 465 6.61 -15.25 -22.74
N ASP A 466 5.58 -15.55 -21.93
CA ASP A 466 4.20 -15.48 -22.42
C ASP A 466 3.91 -14.04 -22.86
N ALA A 467 3.23 -13.84 -24.00
CA ALA A 467 2.98 -12.52 -24.54
C ALA A 467 1.66 -12.42 -25.31
N LEU A 468 1.23 -11.19 -25.57
CA LEU A 468 0.15 -10.85 -26.49
C LEU A 468 0.69 -10.05 -27.67
N MET A 469 0.16 -10.29 -28.85
CA MET A 469 0.30 -9.36 -29.98
C MET A 469 -0.88 -8.41 -29.96
N VAL A 470 -0.64 -7.12 -29.76
CA VAL A 470 -1.67 -6.11 -29.54
C VAL A 470 -1.58 -5.03 -30.61
N SER A 471 -2.64 -4.86 -31.40
CA SER A 471 -2.78 -3.73 -32.31
C SER A 471 -3.27 -2.52 -31.55
N ILE A 472 -2.62 -1.37 -31.74
CA ILE A 472 -3.01 -0.08 -31.14
C ILE A 472 -3.06 0.97 -32.26
N GLY A 473 -4.13 1.75 -32.31
CA GLY A 473 -4.27 2.89 -33.23
C GLY A 473 -5.62 3.59 -33.12
N LEU A 474 -5.83 4.61 -33.95
CA LEU A 474 -7.11 5.31 -34.06
C LEU A 474 -7.96 4.76 -35.22
N ASP A 475 -9.26 4.59 -34.97
CA ASP A 475 -10.32 4.15 -35.89
C ASP A 475 -10.11 2.79 -36.60
N GLY A 476 -9.03 2.08 -36.33
CA GLY A 476 -8.70 0.83 -37.01
C GLY A 476 -7.69 -0.04 -36.27
N SER A 477 -7.52 -1.26 -36.77
CA SER A 477 -6.57 -2.24 -36.26
C SER A 477 -5.70 -2.76 -37.39
N ALA A 478 -4.44 -3.04 -37.09
CA ALA A 478 -3.47 -3.64 -38.01
C ALA A 478 -3.31 -5.16 -37.80
N CYS A 479 -4.16 -5.81 -37.00
CA CYS A 479 -4.16 -7.28 -36.90
C CYS A 479 -4.39 -7.90 -38.28
N GLY A 480 -3.54 -8.88 -38.66
CA GLY A 480 -3.63 -9.55 -39.96
C GLY A 480 -3.07 -8.74 -41.14
N GLN A 481 -2.54 -7.54 -40.90
CA GLN A 481 -1.85 -6.76 -41.93
C GLN A 481 -0.34 -7.01 -41.92
N VAL A 482 0.28 -7.01 -43.11
CA VAL A 482 1.74 -7.07 -43.25
C VAL A 482 2.32 -5.78 -42.68
N GLN A 483 3.02 -5.88 -41.55
CA GLN A 483 3.69 -4.73 -40.95
C GLN A 483 4.91 -4.35 -41.80
N GLN A 484 5.10 -3.06 -42.09
CA GLN A 484 6.37 -2.61 -42.68
C GLN A 484 7.48 -2.74 -41.63
N PRO A 485 8.69 -3.21 -42.00
CA PRO A 485 9.82 -3.26 -41.09
C PRO A 485 10.19 -1.83 -40.64
N ASP A 486 10.17 -1.56 -39.34
CA ASP A 486 10.61 -0.28 -38.79
C ASP A 486 12.15 -0.11 -38.93
N ASP A 487 12.59 1.14 -39.17
CA ASP A 487 13.98 1.62 -39.06
C ASP A 487 14.43 1.84 -37.58
N LYS A 488 13.61 1.43 -36.60
CA LYS A 488 13.94 1.32 -35.16
C LYS A 488 13.40 -0.01 -34.63
N PRO A 489 14.13 -0.66 -33.71
CA PRO A 489 14.41 -2.09 -33.79
C PRO A 489 13.18 -2.94 -34.11
N SER A 490 13.09 -3.36 -35.36
CA SER A 490 12.16 -4.36 -35.84
C SER A 490 12.53 -5.73 -35.24
N PHE A 491 11.55 -6.44 -34.72
CA PHE A 491 11.68 -7.87 -34.44
C PHE A 491 11.33 -8.65 -35.70
N SER A 492 12.20 -9.61 -36.05
CA SER A 492 11.86 -10.70 -36.96
C SER A 492 10.85 -11.60 -36.26
N ILE A 493 9.70 -11.80 -36.88
CA ILE A 493 8.78 -12.87 -36.52
C ILE A 493 9.41 -14.15 -37.06
N ASP A 494 10.28 -14.79 -36.28
CA ASP A 494 10.56 -16.20 -36.51
C ASP A 494 9.24 -16.92 -36.21
N LYS A 495 8.65 -17.51 -37.25
CA LYS A 495 7.41 -18.29 -37.20
C LYS A 495 7.56 -19.45 -36.21
N ALA A 496 7.37 -19.16 -34.93
CA ALA A 496 7.13 -20.16 -33.92
C ALA A 496 5.74 -20.76 -34.17
N ILE A 497 5.69 -22.09 -34.04
CA ILE A 497 4.61 -23.00 -34.36
C ILE A 497 3.23 -22.42 -33.99
N ILE A 498 2.45 -22.05 -35.00
CA ILE A 498 1.01 -21.80 -34.89
C ILE A 498 0.38 -23.16 -34.58
N LEU A 499 0.01 -23.40 -33.31
CA LEU A 499 -0.85 -24.52 -32.96
C LEU A 499 -2.24 -24.25 -33.55
N THR A 500 -2.48 -24.82 -34.72
CA THR A 500 -3.81 -24.83 -35.34
C THR A 500 -4.70 -25.74 -34.51
N ALA A 501 -5.88 -25.25 -34.14
CA ALA A 501 -6.88 -25.99 -33.39
C ALA A 501 -7.13 -27.37 -34.03
N ALA A 502 -7.11 -28.42 -33.21
CA ALA A 502 -7.36 -29.79 -33.63
C ALA A 502 -8.76 -29.90 -34.28
N LYS A 503 -8.80 -30.38 -35.52
CA LYS A 503 -10.04 -30.82 -36.17
C LYS A 503 -10.62 -31.99 -35.39
N THR A 504 -11.82 -31.81 -34.88
CA THR A 504 -12.70 -32.88 -34.41
C THR A 504 -12.91 -33.87 -35.54
N THR A 505 -12.41 -35.09 -35.36
CA THR A 505 -12.79 -36.24 -36.19
C THR A 505 -13.91 -36.96 -35.43
N LYS A 506 -15.10 -37.02 -36.04
CA LYS A 506 -16.19 -37.88 -35.56
C LYS A 506 -15.77 -39.34 -35.68
N ILE A 507 -16.05 -40.13 -34.65
CA ILE A 507 -16.25 -41.58 -34.76
C ILE A 507 -17.62 -41.80 -35.41
#